data_AF-A0A2A7SAW9-F1
#
_entry.id   AF-A0A2A7SAW9-F1
#
_cell.length_a   1.000
_cell.length_b   1.000
_cell.length_c   1.000
_cell.angle_alpha   90.00
_cell.angle_beta   90.00
_cell.angle_gamma   90.00
#
_symmetry.space_group_name_H-M   'P 1'
#
loop_
_entity.id
_entity.type
_entity.pdbx_description
1 polymer ?
#
loop_
_entity_poly.entity_id
_entity_poly.type
_entity_poly.pdbx_seq_one_letter_code
_entity_poly.pdbx_strand_id
1 'polypeptide(L)'
;MDDTQVGPPPFGIWTWCALLLALEPIAEELAHTYVRRHPDAPMRWSTLHQLELEALDRLEGLPKQDPGLLALLRSDIVTMGLPKIDEPVILNSDHFVPVVAAEIWRAYRRLKDLRHTGGLAISR
;
A
#
# COMPACT_ATOMS: atom_id res chain seq x y z
N MET A 1 17.39 38.36 2.15
CA MET A 1 16.21 37.75 2.79
C MET A 1 16.14 36.35 2.23
N ASP A 2 16.55 35.38 3.04
CA ASP A 2 16.57 33.97 2.68
C ASP A 2 15.13 33.45 2.59
N ASP A 3 14.63 33.27 1.36
CA ASP A 3 13.49 32.38 1.10
C ASP A 3 14.02 30.95 1.02
N THR A 4 14.53 30.43 2.14
CA THR A 4 14.73 28.99 2.28
C THR A 4 13.36 28.38 2.45
N GLN A 5 12.73 27.97 1.35
CA GLN A 5 11.72 26.92 1.41
C GLN A 5 12.37 25.70 2.05
N VAL A 6 12.23 25.58 3.37
CA VAL A 6 12.53 24.36 4.11
C VAL A 6 11.41 23.38 3.75
N GLY A 7 11.51 22.78 2.56
CA GLY A 7 10.95 21.45 2.35
C GLY A 7 11.56 20.52 3.39
N PRO A 8 10.84 19.47 3.82
CA PRO A 8 11.34 18.60 4.88
C PRO A 8 12.71 18.08 4.44
N PRO A 9 13.72 17.92 5.31
CA PRO A 9 14.97 17.26 4.93
C PRO A 9 14.85 15.77 5.29
N PRO A 10 14.56 14.81 4.39
CA PRO A 10 14.11 13.53 4.92
C PRO A 10 14.62 12.38 4.04
N PHE A 11 15.78 11.82 4.41
CA PHE A 11 16.38 10.60 3.84
C PHE A 11 16.76 10.66 2.34
N GLY A 12 17.81 9.94 1.95
CA GLY A 12 18.27 9.91 0.55
C GLY A 12 17.29 9.14 -0.33
N ILE A 13 17.23 9.46 -1.62
CA ILE A 13 16.45 8.69 -2.63
C ILE A 13 16.71 7.18 -2.55
N TRP A 14 17.93 6.79 -2.20
CA TRP A 14 18.31 5.40 -2.00
C TRP A 14 17.64 4.73 -0.80
N THR A 15 17.45 5.46 0.31
CA THR A 15 16.71 4.99 1.48
C THR A 15 15.25 4.76 1.14
N TRP A 16 14.65 5.68 0.37
CA TRP A 16 13.28 5.53 -0.13
C TRP A 16 13.14 4.30 -1.04
N CYS A 17 14.04 4.14 -2.02
CA CYS A 17 14.05 2.97 -2.89
C CYS A 17 14.24 1.66 -2.12
N ALA A 18 15.13 1.64 -1.12
CA ALA A 18 15.35 0.46 -0.28
C ALA A 18 14.09 0.07 0.50
N LEU A 19 13.34 1.05 1.01
CA LEU A 19 12.06 0.81 1.65
C LEU A 19 11.02 0.26 0.67
N LEU A 20 10.87 0.86 -0.52
CA LEU A 20 9.92 0.37 -1.52
C LEU A 20 10.22 -1.09 -1.93
N LEU A 21 11.50 -1.43 -2.09
CA LEU A 21 11.93 -2.80 -2.39
C LEU A 21 11.62 -3.77 -1.23
N ALA A 22 11.68 -3.31 0.01
CA ALA A 22 11.30 -4.11 1.18
C ALA A 22 9.76 -4.26 1.30
N LEU A 23 9.02 -3.22 0.93
CA LEU A 23 7.55 -3.18 0.99
C LEU A 23 6.90 -4.03 -0.10
N GLU A 24 7.44 -4.03 -1.32
CA GLU A 24 6.87 -4.75 -2.47
C GLU A 24 6.52 -6.22 -2.15
N PRO A 25 7.43 -7.08 -1.66
CA PRO A 25 7.10 -8.47 -1.37
C PRO A 25 6.06 -8.62 -0.24
N ILE A 26 6.05 -7.72 0.75
CA ILE A 26 5.06 -7.71 1.82
C ILE A 26 3.67 -7.39 1.25
N ALA A 27 3.56 -6.34 0.45
CA ALA A 27 2.32 -5.94 -0.20
C ALA A 27 1.78 -7.05 -1.11
N GLU A 28 2.64 -7.72 -1.89
CA GLU A 28 2.26 -8.85 -2.75
C GLU A 28 1.72 -10.04 -1.94
N GLU A 29 2.40 -10.42 -0.86
CA GLU A 29 1.96 -11.54 -0.01
C GLU A 29 0.59 -11.27 0.63
N LEU A 30 0.40 -10.05 1.16
CA LEU A 30 -0.85 -9.63 1.80
C LEU A 30 -1.99 -9.59 0.78
N ALA A 31 -1.77 -8.97 -0.38
CA ALA A 31 -2.77 -8.92 -1.45
C ALA A 31 -3.12 -10.32 -1.97
N HIS A 32 -2.11 -11.18 -2.18
CA HIS A 32 -2.33 -12.56 -2.62
C HIS A 32 -3.12 -13.38 -1.60
N THR A 33 -2.79 -13.22 -0.31
CA THR A 33 -3.52 -13.88 0.77
C THR A 33 -4.96 -13.40 0.86
N TYR A 34 -5.21 -12.10 0.69
CA TYR A 34 -6.55 -11.55 0.62
C TYR A 34 -7.34 -12.14 -0.55
N VAL A 35 -6.81 -12.08 -1.78
CA VAL A 35 -7.49 -12.59 -2.99
C VAL A 35 -7.79 -14.09 -2.88
N ARG A 36 -6.88 -14.87 -2.30
CA ARG A 36 -7.07 -16.30 -2.09
C ARG A 36 -8.19 -16.61 -1.09
N ARG A 37 -8.31 -15.83 0.00
CA ARG A 37 -9.37 -15.99 1.01
C ARG A 37 -10.72 -15.43 0.54
N HIS A 38 -10.67 -14.39 -0.29
CA HIS A 38 -11.83 -13.64 -0.77
C HIS A 38 -11.84 -13.55 -2.30
N PRO A 39 -11.98 -14.70 -3.00
CA PRO A 39 -11.80 -14.79 -4.45
C PRO A 39 -12.73 -13.86 -5.24
N ASP A 40 -13.96 -13.68 -4.76
CA ASP A 40 -15.01 -12.96 -5.50
C ASP A 40 -15.47 -11.69 -4.78
N ALA A 41 -14.94 -11.40 -3.59
CA ALA A 41 -15.25 -10.15 -2.89
C ALA A 41 -14.27 -9.03 -3.30
N PRO A 42 -14.75 -7.77 -3.43
CA PRO A 42 -13.87 -6.62 -3.52
C PRO A 42 -13.18 -6.36 -2.18
N MET A 43 -11.99 -5.76 -2.19
CA MET A 43 -11.34 -5.24 -0.99
C MET A 43 -12.12 -4.03 -0.46
N ARG A 44 -12.37 -3.97 0.85
CA ARG A 44 -13.03 -2.84 1.53
C ARG A 44 -12.00 -1.91 2.15
N TRP A 45 -12.37 -0.66 2.40
CA TRP A 45 -11.47 0.35 2.98
C TRP A 45 -10.93 -0.06 4.34
N SER A 46 -11.77 -0.61 5.21
CA SER A 46 -11.36 -1.13 6.52
C SER A 46 -10.30 -2.22 6.39
N THR A 47 -10.46 -3.11 5.41
CA THR A 47 -9.51 -4.19 5.14
C THR A 47 -8.20 -3.66 4.59
N LEU A 48 -8.24 -2.72 3.64
CA LEU A 48 -7.03 -2.10 3.11
C LEU A 48 -6.22 -1.42 4.22
N HIS A 49 -6.88 -0.71 5.13
CA HIS A 49 -6.25 -0.10 6.29
C HIS A 49 -5.66 -1.11 7.27
N GLN A 50 -6.33 -2.24 7.50
CA GLN A 50 -5.78 -3.33 8.31
C GLN A 50 -4.53 -3.95 7.69
N LEU A 51 -4.54 -4.18 6.38
CA LEU A 51 -3.38 -4.71 5.65
C LEU A 51 -2.21 -3.71 5.63
N GLU A 52 -2.52 -2.42 5.57
CA GLU A 52 -1.53 -1.35 5.68
C GLU A 52 -0.83 -1.35 7.03
N LEU A 53 -1.58 -1.45 8.14
CA LEU A 53 -1.02 -1.58 9.48
C LEU A 53 -0.13 -2.83 9.58
N GLU A 54 -0.61 -3.97 9.08
CA GLU A 54 0.18 -5.22 9.07
C GLU A 54 1.47 -5.09 8.25
N ALA A 55 1.42 -4.40 7.10
CA ALA A 55 2.60 -4.17 6.28
C ALA A 55 3.64 -3.29 6.99
N LEU A 56 3.20 -2.26 7.71
CA LEU A 56 4.09 -1.39 8.50
C LEU A 56 4.75 -2.14 9.66
N ASP A 57 4.01 -2.99 10.36
CA ASP A 57 4.56 -3.80 11.45
C ASP A 57 5.62 -4.79 10.93
N ARG A 58 5.36 -5.41 9.76
CA ARG A 58 6.33 -6.28 9.09
C ARG A 58 7.57 -5.50 8.62
N LEU A 59 7.39 -4.29 8.07
CA LEU A 59 8.49 -3.43 7.66
C LEU A 59 9.37 -3.03 8.85
N GLU A 60 8.78 -2.66 9.99
CA GLU A 60 9.54 -2.32 11.21
C GLU A 60 10.38 -3.51 11.71
N GLY A 61 9.88 -4.74 11.54
CA GLY A 61 10.62 -5.95 11.89
C GLY A 61 11.85 -6.23 11.01
N LEU A 62 12.04 -5.52 9.90
CA LEU A 62 13.18 -5.75 9.01
C LEU A 62 14.45 -5.03 9.51
N PRO A 63 15.62 -5.69 9.44
CA PRO A 63 16.88 -5.05 9.77
C PRO A 63 17.19 -3.93 8.78
N LYS A 64 17.86 -2.86 9.26
CA LYS A 64 18.36 -1.72 8.47
C LYS A 64 17.30 -0.77 7.89
N GLN A 65 16.07 -0.81 8.39
CA GLN A 65 15.10 0.24 8.05
C GLN A 65 15.44 1.55 8.76
N ASP A 66 15.25 2.66 8.05
CA ASP A 66 15.43 4.00 8.60
C ASP A 66 14.24 4.35 9.52
N PRO A 67 14.46 4.58 10.83
CA PRO A 67 13.36 4.84 11.76
C PRO A 67 12.59 6.14 11.44
N GLY A 68 13.25 7.15 10.88
CA GLY A 68 12.62 8.41 10.51
C GLY A 68 11.67 8.24 9.32
N LEU A 69 12.09 7.44 8.34
CA LEU A 69 11.25 7.09 7.20
C LEU A 69 10.05 6.21 7.62
N LEU A 70 10.24 5.23 8.50
CA LEU A 70 9.12 4.43 9.03
C LEU A 70 8.12 5.29 9.83
N ALA A 71 8.61 6.24 10.62
CA ALA A 71 7.77 7.18 11.34
C ALA A 71 6.94 8.05 10.37
N LEU A 72 7.52 8.45 9.22
CA LEU A 72 6.81 9.21 8.20
C LEU A 72 5.66 8.40 7.59
N LEU A 73 5.90 7.14 7.20
CA LEU A 73 4.83 6.26 6.69
C LEU A 73 3.71 6.04 7.70
N ARG A 74 4.05 5.92 8.99
CA ARG A 74 3.06 5.80 10.07
C ARG A 74 2.26 7.08 10.29
N SER A 75 2.87 8.25 10.11
CA SER A 75 2.15 9.52 10.18
C SER A 75 1.16 9.69 9.04
N ASP A 76 1.47 9.12 7.88
CA ASP A 76 0.60 9.17 6.70
C ASP A 76 -0.67 8.31 6.86
N ILE A 77 -0.69 7.28 7.71
CA ILE A 77 -1.90 6.46 7.93
C ILE A 77 -3.13 7.31 8.27
N VAL A 78 -2.95 8.39 9.02
CA VAL A 78 -4.05 9.27 9.44
C VAL A 78 -4.63 10.04 8.24
N THR A 79 -3.86 10.18 7.16
CA THR A 79 -4.28 10.89 5.94
C THR A 79 -5.19 10.08 5.03
N MET A 80 -5.30 8.75 5.23
CA MET A 80 -6.12 7.89 4.37
C MET A 80 -7.61 8.24 4.40
N GLY A 81 -8.07 8.95 5.43
CA GLY A 81 -9.43 9.49 5.48
C GLY A 81 -10.50 8.42 5.26
N LEU A 82 -10.57 7.43 6.14
CA LEU A 82 -11.49 6.30 5.96
C LEU A 82 -12.94 6.78 5.77
N PRO A 83 -13.66 6.24 4.77
CA PRO A 83 -15.04 6.62 4.56
C PRO A 83 -15.88 6.22 5.78
N LYS A 84 -16.92 7.01 6.08
CA LYS A 84 -17.84 6.75 7.20
C LYS A 84 -18.55 5.41 7.09
N ILE A 85 -18.74 4.96 5.86
CA ILE A 85 -19.31 3.65 5.54
C ILE A 85 -18.19 2.85 4.89
N ASP A 86 -17.96 1.66 5.41
CA ASP A 86 -16.95 0.77 4.87
C ASP A 86 -17.40 0.23 3.52
N GLU A 87 -17.00 0.88 2.44
CA GLU A 87 -17.37 0.51 1.07
C GLU A 87 -16.22 -0.21 0.35
N PRO A 88 -16.47 -0.85 -0.81
CA PRO A 88 -15.40 -1.32 -1.67
C PRO A 88 -14.41 -0.20 -2.01
N VAL A 89 -13.12 -0.51 -1.99
CA VAL A 89 -12.07 0.43 -2.39
C VAL A 89 -12.20 0.74 -3.88
N ILE A 90 -12.30 2.03 -4.20
CA ILE A 90 -12.27 2.54 -5.57
C ILE A 90 -11.25 3.68 -5.60
N LEU A 91 -9.99 3.33 -5.88
CA LEU A 91 -8.94 4.32 -6.09
C LEU A 91 -8.82 4.60 -7.59
N ASN A 92 -9.07 5.85 -7.96
CA ASN A 92 -8.70 6.41 -9.27
C ASN A 92 -7.51 7.39 -9.08
N SER A 93 -6.97 7.91 -10.18
CA SER A 93 -5.74 8.72 -10.21
C SER A 93 -5.76 10.00 -9.36
N ASP A 94 -6.94 10.41 -8.86
CA ASP A 94 -7.12 11.64 -8.09
C ASP A 94 -7.16 11.40 -6.57
N HIS A 95 -7.13 10.14 -6.11
CA HIS A 95 -7.12 9.83 -4.68
C HIS A 95 -5.70 9.90 -4.12
N PHE A 96 -5.50 10.74 -3.12
CA PHE A 96 -4.31 10.68 -2.27
C PHE A 96 -4.47 9.50 -1.31
N VAL A 97 -3.56 8.53 -1.40
CA VAL A 97 -3.47 7.39 -0.49
C VAL A 97 -2.06 7.26 0.05
N PRO A 98 -1.89 6.85 1.32
CA PRO A 98 -0.58 6.56 1.85
C PRO A 98 0.15 5.51 1.00
N VAL A 99 1.48 5.62 0.95
CA VAL A 99 2.33 4.79 0.08
C VAL A 99 2.14 3.30 0.34
N VAL A 100 2.00 2.89 1.59
CA VAL A 100 1.81 1.47 1.95
C VAL A 100 0.48 0.94 1.44
N ALA A 101 -0.63 1.66 1.68
CA ALA A 101 -1.92 1.33 1.13
C ALA A 101 -1.93 1.30 -0.41
N ALA A 102 -1.24 2.24 -1.05
CA ALA A 102 -1.14 2.32 -2.50
C ALA A 102 -0.46 1.07 -3.09
N GLU A 103 0.65 0.61 -2.49
CA GLU A 103 1.36 -0.59 -2.96
C GLU A 103 0.53 -1.86 -2.76
N ILE A 104 -0.18 -2.00 -1.63
CA ILE A 104 -1.12 -3.12 -1.40
C ILE A 104 -2.24 -3.12 -2.45
N TRP A 105 -2.85 -1.96 -2.70
CA TRP A 105 -3.90 -1.82 -3.69
C TRP A 105 -3.42 -2.18 -5.10
N ARG A 106 -2.23 -1.70 -5.47
CA ARG A 106 -1.59 -1.99 -6.76
C ARG A 106 -1.36 -3.50 -6.93
N ALA A 107 -0.84 -4.18 -5.91
CA ALA A 107 -0.68 -5.63 -5.93
C ALA A 107 -2.02 -6.37 -6.07
N TYR A 108 -3.04 -5.96 -5.32
CA TYR A 108 -4.39 -6.51 -5.39
C TYR A 108 -5.01 -6.36 -6.80
N ARG A 109 -4.88 -5.17 -7.41
CA ARG A 109 -5.36 -4.89 -8.77
C ARG A 109 -4.72 -5.80 -9.80
N ARG A 110 -3.38 -5.94 -9.77
CA ARG A 110 -2.65 -6.86 -10.67
C ARG A 110 -3.21 -8.28 -10.58
N LEU A 111 -3.43 -8.79 -9.37
CA LEU A 111 -3.94 -10.14 -9.14
C LEU A 111 -5.38 -10.34 -9.64
N LYS A 112 -6.26 -9.37 -9.40
CA LYS A 112 -7.65 -9.44 -9.91
C LYS A 112 -7.69 -9.35 -11.42
N ASP A 113 -6.89 -8.48 -12.04
CA ASP A 113 -6.82 -8.33 -13.50
C ASP A 113 -6.30 -9.62 -14.17
N LEU A 114 -5.27 -10.26 -13.58
CA LEU A 114 -4.78 -11.59 -14.01
C LEU A 114 -5.84 -12.69 -13.89
N ARG A 115 -6.64 -12.70 -12.82
CA ARG A 115 -7.72 -13.70 -12.66
C ARG A 115 -8.84 -13.50 -13.67
N HIS A 116 -9.22 -12.26 -13.97
CA HIS A 116 -10.25 -11.97 -14.98
C HIS A 116 -9.76 -12.38 -16.38
N THR A 117 -8.51 -12.05 -16.73
CA THR A 117 -7.93 -12.43 -18.03
C THR A 117 -7.66 -13.93 -18.14
N GLY A 118 -7.24 -14.60 -17.06
CA GLY A 118 -7.06 -16.05 -17.01
C GLY A 118 -8.37 -16.85 -17.07
N GLY A 119 -9.45 -16.33 -16.48
CA GLY A 119 -10.79 -16.94 -16.60
C GLY A 119 -11.38 -16.85 -18.01
N LEU A 120 -11.06 -15.77 -18.75
CA LEU A 120 -11.43 -15.59 -20.16
C LEU A 120 -10.70 -16.56 -21.10
N ALA A 121 -9.52 -17.05 -20.74
CA ALA A 121 -8.74 -17.97 -21.57
C ALA A 121 -9.21 -19.44 -21.52
N ILE A 122 -9.98 -19.83 -20.50
CA ILE A 122 -10.43 -21.23 -20.28
C ILE A 122 -11.86 -21.46 -20.83
N SER A 123 -12.53 -20.42 -21.33
CA SER A 123 -13.92 -20.50 -21.85
C SER A 123 -14.01 -20.49 -23.38
N ARG A 124 -13.03 -21.06 -24.10
CA ARG A 124 -13.08 -21.24 -25.56
C ARG A 124 -12.95 -22.69 -25.97
#